data_AF-X0X1K4-F1
#
_entry.id   AF-X0X1K4-F1
#
_cell.length_a   1.000
_cell.length_b   1.000
_cell.length_c   1.000
_cell.angle_alpha   90.00
_cell.angle_beta   90.00
_cell.angle_gamma   90.00
#
_symmetry.space_group_name_H-M   'P 1'
#
loop_
_entity.id
_entity.type
_entity.pdbx_description
1 polymer ?
#
loop_
_entity_poly.entity_id
_entity_poly.type
_entity_poly.pdbx_seq_one_letter_code
_entity_poly.pdbx_strand_id
1 'polypeptide(L)'
;LASSARDSLTESVSLVENQTVVINATETADTIVEVTSKSNLDMLISIAEYSENLKNTSPAKTPLDKYVDIMVDNTINDNITKVKVVIYYNKSEVNNANIDESTLKIYYYNETSGNWQSLNSSVNTTAGYVWAELSHFSTYGVFGEQKEDAPAESSSSSGGSFGGGGNVWTIPTKKTQEVEEEVVKEPEIAEEEKQCSYSLSVELPEKVSFVETDTVSGVIKNDGDCDLDKVSLSLHKELTDLV
;
A
#
# COMPACT_ATOMS: atom_id res chain seq x y z
N LEU A 1 -2.68 1.04 17.28
CA LEU A 1 -3.67 1.02 16.17
C LEU A 1 -3.01 0.18 15.09
N ALA A 2 -3.60 -0.95 14.72
CA ALA A 2 -3.05 -1.78 13.66
C ALA A 2 -3.25 -1.02 12.34
N SER A 3 -2.17 -0.50 11.77
CA SER A 3 -2.20 0.08 10.43
C SER A 3 -2.34 -1.09 9.45
N SER A 4 -3.46 -1.15 8.76
CA SER A 4 -3.72 -2.16 7.72
C SER A 4 -3.23 -1.62 6.37
N ALA A 5 -2.81 -2.52 5.48
CA ALA A 5 -2.56 -2.15 4.08
C ALA A 5 -3.80 -1.45 3.53
N ARG A 6 -3.58 -0.40 2.73
CA ARG A 6 -4.68 0.30 2.05
C ARG A 6 -5.30 -0.63 1.02
N ASP A 7 -4.43 -1.31 0.29
CA ASP A 7 -4.77 -2.35 -0.67
C ASP A 7 -3.50 -3.17 -0.99
N SER A 8 -3.66 -4.33 -1.62
CA SER A 8 -2.56 -5.23 -1.96
C SER A 8 -2.85 -6.08 -3.19
N LEU A 9 -1.85 -6.30 -4.03
CA LEU A 9 -1.84 -7.32 -5.09
C LEU A 9 -1.11 -8.56 -4.58
N THR A 10 -1.62 -9.76 -4.87
CA THR A 10 -0.87 -11.00 -4.73
C THR A 10 -1.12 -11.88 -5.95
N GLU A 11 -0.06 -12.30 -6.63
CA GLU A 11 -0.16 -12.99 -7.92
C GLU A 11 0.97 -14.02 -8.10
N SER A 12 0.64 -15.15 -8.75
CA SER A 12 1.63 -16.12 -9.22
C SER A 12 2.15 -15.71 -10.59
N VAL A 13 3.46 -15.54 -10.72
CA VAL A 13 4.12 -15.00 -11.91
C VAL A 13 5.13 -16.01 -12.45
N SER A 14 4.97 -16.40 -13.70
CA SER A 14 5.94 -17.23 -14.42
C SER A 14 7.03 -16.36 -15.04
N LEU A 15 8.26 -16.48 -14.54
CA LEU A 15 9.43 -15.83 -15.10
C LEU A 15 10.06 -16.72 -16.18
N VAL A 16 10.44 -16.07 -17.29
CA VAL A 16 11.20 -16.70 -18.36
C VAL A 16 12.63 -16.15 -18.32
N GLU A 17 13.61 -17.04 -18.45
CA GLU A 17 15.03 -16.72 -18.43
C GLU A 17 15.36 -15.53 -19.35
N ASN A 18 16.07 -14.55 -18.79
CA ASN A 18 16.52 -13.32 -19.46
C ASN A 18 15.39 -12.48 -20.08
N GLN A 19 14.13 -12.70 -19.69
CA GLN A 19 13.01 -11.84 -20.03
C GLN A 19 12.58 -11.01 -18.84
N THR A 20 12.21 -9.76 -19.11
CA THR A 20 11.63 -8.87 -18.11
C THR A 20 10.13 -9.08 -18.08
N VAL A 21 9.61 -9.45 -16.91
CA VAL A 21 8.18 -9.53 -16.63
C VAL A 21 7.78 -8.27 -15.85
N VAL A 22 6.62 -7.71 -16.21
CA VAL A 22 6.05 -6.52 -15.58
C VAL A 22 4.88 -6.96 -14.70
N ILE A 23 5.02 -6.78 -13.39
CA ILE A 23 3.93 -6.90 -12.42
C ILE A 23 3.34 -5.52 -12.23
N ASN A 24 2.08 -5.35 -12.66
CA ASN A 24 1.40 -4.06 -12.57
C ASN A 24 0.43 -4.04 -11.38
N ALA A 25 0.83 -3.33 -10.32
CA ALA A 25 0.03 -3.08 -9.12
C ALA A 25 -0.40 -1.61 -9.02
N THR A 26 -0.59 -0.90 -10.14
CA THR A 26 -0.95 0.53 -10.10
C THR A 26 -2.32 0.79 -9.52
N GLU A 27 -3.26 -0.15 -9.68
CA GLU A 27 -4.64 0.00 -9.15
C GLU A 27 -4.72 -0.19 -7.63
N THR A 28 -3.80 -0.97 -7.05
CA THR A 28 -3.82 -1.33 -5.61
C THR A 28 -2.71 -0.66 -4.81
N ALA A 29 -1.53 -0.42 -5.40
CA ALA A 29 -0.35 0.02 -4.66
C ALA A 29 0.40 1.17 -5.34
N ASP A 30 -0.17 1.82 -6.36
CA ASP A 30 0.50 2.85 -7.17
C ASP A 30 1.89 2.39 -7.67
N THR A 31 2.08 1.10 -7.89
CA THR A 31 3.43 0.52 -8.06
C THR A 31 3.51 -0.41 -9.27
N ILE A 32 4.63 -0.34 -9.99
CA ILE A 32 5.03 -1.36 -10.97
C ILE A 32 6.34 -1.99 -10.50
N VAL A 33 6.42 -3.32 -10.62
CA VAL A 33 7.66 -4.07 -10.39
C VAL A 33 8.06 -4.78 -11.68
N GLU A 34 9.26 -4.51 -12.17
CA GLU A 34 9.85 -5.18 -13.32
C GLU A 34 10.90 -6.19 -12.81
N VAL A 35 10.74 -7.46 -13.13
CA VAL A 35 11.63 -8.55 -12.67
C VAL A 35 12.25 -9.24 -13.87
N THR A 36 13.56 -9.49 -13.82
CA THR A 36 14.28 -10.30 -14.82
C THR A 36 15.02 -11.44 -14.12
N SER A 37 14.81 -12.68 -14.58
CA SER A 37 15.44 -13.89 -13.99
C SER A 37 16.59 -14.45 -14.83
N LYS A 38 17.42 -15.28 -14.19
CA LYS A 38 18.51 -16.09 -14.79
C LYS A 38 18.02 -17.43 -15.32
N SER A 39 16.81 -17.84 -14.95
CA SER A 39 16.25 -19.16 -15.22
C SER A 39 14.72 -19.09 -15.26
N ASN A 40 14.09 -20.10 -15.83
CA ASN A 40 12.64 -20.22 -15.80
C ASN A 40 12.20 -20.67 -14.41
N LEU A 41 11.28 -19.94 -13.80
CA LEU A 41 10.72 -20.28 -12.49
C LEU A 41 9.37 -19.59 -12.30
N ASP A 42 8.53 -20.16 -11.46
CA ASP A 42 7.31 -19.52 -10.98
C ASP A 42 7.60 -18.90 -9.61
N MET A 43 7.09 -17.69 -9.39
CA MET A 43 7.18 -16.99 -8.11
C MET A 43 5.81 -16.53 -7.65
N LEU A 44 5.61 -16.45 -6.34
CA LEU A 44 4.47 -15.77 -5.74
C LEU A 44 4.95 -14.41 -5.23
N ILE A 45 4.38 -13.32 -5.76
CA ILE A 45 4.69 -11.96 -5.35
C ILE A 45 3.50 -11.31 -4.67
N SER A 46 3.77 -10.57 -3.59
CA SER A 46 2.81 -9.71 -2.91
C SER A 46 3.33 -8.27 -2.88
N ILE A 47 2.48 -7.32 -3.24
CA ILE A 47 2.79 -5.88 -3.25
C ILE A 47 1.66 -5.18 -2.48
N ALA A 48 2.00 -4.52 -1.37
CA ALA A 48 1.04 -3.83 -0.51
C ALA A 48 1.44 -2.37 -0.27
N GLU A 49 0.49 -1.44 -0.33
CA GLU A 49 0.73 -0.02 -0.05
C GLU A 49 0.15 0.40 1.32
N TYR A 50 0.87 1.30 1.98
CA TYR A 50 0.51 1.89 3.26
C TYR A 50 0.72 3.40 3.20
N SER A 51 -0.22 4.16 3.75
CA SER A 51 -0.09 5.62 3.94
C SER A 51 0.65 6.01 5.21
N GLU A 52 1.05 5.02 6.01
CA GLU A 52 1.73 5.25 7.28
C GLU A 52 3.00 4.42 7.33
N ASN A 53 4.00 4.97 7.99
CA ASN A 53 5.23 4.25 8.23
C ASN A 53 4.99 3.17 9.29
N LEU A 54 4.93 1.92 8.85
CA LEU A 54 4.82 0.76 9.76
C LEU A 54 6.07 0.57 10.61
N LYS A 55 7.19 1.19 10.22
CA LYS A 55 8.45 1.12 10.92
C LYS A 55 8.55 2.33 11.84
N ASN A 56 8.90 2.10 13.11
CA ASN A 56 9.00 3.16 14.12
C ASN A 56 10.21 4.09 13.94
N THR A 57 10.83 4.10 12.76
CA THR A 57 11.97 4.95 12.43
C THR A 57 11.72 5.64 11.10
N SER A 58 12.23 6.87 10.96
CA SER A 58 12.14 7.66 9.73
C SER A 58 13.51 8.28 9.45
N PRO A 59 13.94 8.38 8.18
CA PRO A 59 15.13 9.15 7.85
C PRO A 59 14.90 10.63 8.20
N ALA A 60 15.99 11.41 8.28
CA ALA A 60 15.95 12.87 8.43
C ALA A 60 15.55 13.55 7.09
N LYS A 61 14.39 13.15 6.57
CA LYS A 61 13.75 13.58 5.33
C LYS A 61 12.25 13.61 5.53
N THR A 62 11.56 14.38 4.71
CA THR A 62 10.10 14.49 4.75
C THR A 62 9.48 13.31 4.02
N PRO A 63 8.61 12.52 4.66
CA PRO A 63 7.92 11.41 4.01
C PRO A 63 6.86 11.92 3.04
N LEU A 64 6.70 11.23 1.91
CA LEU A 64 5.57 11.44 1.00
C LEU A 64 4.32 10.65 1.43
N ASP A 65 4.40 9.93 2.56
CA ASP A 65 3.36 9.02 3.06
C ASP A 65 2.97 7.94 2.04
N LYS A 66 3.97 7.47 1.26
CA LYS A 66 3.87 6.28 0.41
C LYS A 66 4.89 5.24 0.82
N TYR A 67 4.39 4.14 1.34
CA TYR A 67 5.17 2.97 1.74
C TYR A 67 4.68 1.75 0.99
N VAL A 68 5.59 0.97 0.42
CA VAL A 68 5.26 -0.19 -0.40
C VAL A 68 6.04 -1.39 0.13
N ASP A 69 5.35 -2.42 0.55
CA ASP A 69 5.97 -3.69 0.93
C ASP A 69 5.93 -4.64 -0.25
N ILE A 70 7.10 -5.16 -0.64
CA ILE A 70 7.23 -6.11 -1.73
C ILE A 70 7.77 -7.40 -1.12
N MET A 71 6.95 -8.43 -1.13
CA MET A 71 7.31 -9.76 -0.65
C MET A 71 7.31 -10.76 -1.80
N VAL A 72 8.26 -11.68 -1.76
CA VAL A 72 8.34 -12.79 -2.71
C VAL A 72 8.61 -14.07 -1.93
N ASP A 73 8.19 -15.20 -2.49
CA ASP A 73 8.55 -16.49 -1.91
C ASP A 73 10.07 -16.72 -1.94
N ASN A 74 10.59 -17.35 -0.90
CA ASN A 74 12.02 -17.37 -0.55
C ASN A 74 12.90 -18.13 -1.58
N THR A 75 12.28 -18.77 -2.58
CA THR A 75 12.94 -19.69 -3.51
C THR A 75 13.73 -18.99 -4.63
N ILE A 76 13.66 -17.66 -4.72
CA ILE A 76 14.05 -16.94 -5.95
C ILE A 76 15.22 -15.96 -5.82
N ASN A 77 15.71 -15.68 -4.62
CA ASN A 77 16.71 -14.61 -4.40
C ASN A 77 18.00 -14.79 -5.23
N ASP A 78 18.43 -16.02 -5.49
CA ASP A 78 19.63 -16.28 -6.31
C ASP A 78 19.36 -16.31 -7.82
N ASN A 79 18.09 -16.51 -8.22
CA ASN A 79 17.68 -16.63 -9.62
C ASN A 79 17.31 -15.29 -10.25
N ILE A 80 17.18 -14.22 -9.48
CA ILE A 80 16.85 -12.90 -10.00
C ILE A 80 18.14 -12.18 -10.43
N THR A 81 18.09 -11.52 -11.60
CA THR A 81 19.19 -10.70 -12.13
C THR A 81 19.01 -9.23 -11.83
N LYS A 82 17.79 -8.72 -12.04
CA LYS A 82 17.45 -7.32 -11.97
C LYS A 82 16.02 -7.19 -11.50
N VAL A 83 15.82 -6.24 -10.60
CA VAL A 83 14.50 -5.78 -10.19
C VAL A 83 14.49 -4.28 -10.30
N LYS A 84 13.43 -3.72 -10.85
CA LYS A 84 13.18 -2.29 -10.86
C LYS A 84 11.79 -2.04 -10.29
N VAL A 85 11.71 -1.10 -9.37
CA VAL A 85 10.45 -0.63 -8.80
C VAL A 85 10.15 0.77 -9.32
N VAL A 86 8.90 1.02 -9.65
CA VAL A 86 8.36 2.33 -10.01
C VAL A 86 7.20 2.62 -9.06
N ILE A 87 7.27 3.71 -8.31
CA ILE A 87 6.23 4.16 -7.38
C ILE A 87 5.67 5.47 -7.91
N TYR A 88 4.39 5.46 -8.24
CA TYR A 88 3.66 6.62 -8.74
C TYR A 88 3.23 7.54 -7.60
N TYR A 89 3.14 8.82 -7.91
CA TYR A 89 2.65 9.84 -7.00
C TYR A 89 2.00 10.99 -7.76
N ASN A 90 1.16 11.73 -7.06
CA ASN A 90 0.43 12.86 -7.59
C ASN A 90 1.00 14.18 -7.06
N LYS A 91 0.94 15.24 -7.86
CA LYS A 91 1.45 16.57 -7.46
C LYS A 91 0.80 17.12 -6.18
N SER A 92 -0.45 16.75 -5.91
CA SER A 92 -1.14 17.12 -4.67
C SER A 92 -0.47 16.51 -3.44
N GLU A 93 -0.01 15.26 -3.50
CA GLU A 93 0.65 14.58 -2.38
C GLU A 93 1.97 15.30 -2.04
N VAL A 94 2.77 15.59 -3.06
CA VAL A 94 4.05 16.32 -2.92
C VAL A 94 3.84 17.72 -2.35
N ASN A 95 2.82 18.44 -2.83
CA ASN A 95 2.52 19.78 -2.35
C ASN A 95 1.98 19.77 -0.91
N ASN A 96 1.12 18.82 -0.56
CA ASN A 96 0.57 18.68 0.78
C ASN A 96 1.66 18.33 1.81
N ALA A 97 2.64 17.51 1.41
CA ALA A 97 3.79 17.18 2.23
C ALA A 97 4.88 18.29 2.26
N ASN A 98 4.69 19.37 1.50
CA ASN A 98 5.68 20.45 1.33
C ASN A 98 7.08 19.95 0.91
N ILE A 99 7.12 19.01 -0.03
CA ILE A 99 8.37 18.38 -0.51
C ILE A 99 8.84 19.01 -1.82
N ASP A 100 10.15 19.25 -1.97
CA ASP A 100 10.75 19.51 -3.28
C ASP A 100 10.72 18.23 -4.12
N GLU A 101 9.84 18.20 -5.11
CA GLU A 101 9.61 17.05 -5.99
C GLU A 101 10.90 16.51 -6.63
N SER A 102 11.86 17.38 -6.94
CA SER A 102 13.12 16.98 -7.60
C SER A 102 14.05 16.16 -6.69
N THR A 103 13.79 16.17 -5.38
CA THR A 103 14.59 15.51 -4.36
C THR A 103 14.03 14.15 -3.92
N LEU A 104 12.87 13.75 -4.47
CA LEU A 104 12.23 12.48 -4.14
C LEU A 104 13.15 11.30 -4.43
N LYS A 105 13.29 10.42 -3.44
CA LYS A 105 14.05 9.17 -3.53
C LYS A 105 13.31 8.03 -2.85
N ILE A 106 13.54 6.83 -3.37
CA ILE A 106 13.10 5.59 -2.74
C ILE A 106 14.14 5.19 -1.70
N TYR A 107 13.65 4.80 -0.53
CA TYR A 107 14.43 4.20 0.54
C TYR A 107 13.91 2.79 0.77
N TYR A 108 14.79 1.89 1.20
CA TYR A 108 14.37 0.59 1.74
C TYR A 108 14.60 0.55 3.24
N TYR A 109 13.79 -0.21 3.95
CA TYR A 109 13.98 -0.44 5.36
C TYR A 109 14.96 -1.60 5.57
N ASN A 110 16.13 -1.30 6.12
CA ASN A 110 17.12 -2.32 6.44
C ASN A 110 16.81 -2.90 7.83
N GLU A 111 16.15 -4.06 7.84
CA GLU A 111 15.77 -4.82 9.05
C GLU A 111 16.96 -5.11 9.97
N THR A 112 18.15 -5.39 9.42
CA THR A 112 19.36 -5.66 10.23
C THR A 112 19.80 -4.43 11.02
N SER A 113 19.70 -3.24 10.43
CA SER A 113 20.09 -1.99 11.08
C SER A 113 18.94 -1.25 11.77
N GLY A 114 17.69 -1.66 11.53
CA GLY A 114 16.49 -0.96 11.98
C GLY A 114 16.28 0.43 11.37
N ASN A 115 16.90 0.71 10.21
CA ASN A 115 16.95 2.05 9.63
C ASN A 115 16.65 2.07 8.13
N TRP A 116 16.07 3.18 7.68
CA TRP A 116 15.86 3.47 6.25
C TRP A 116 17.17 3.81 5.55
N GLN A 117 17.41 3.20 4.40
CA GLN A 117 18.60 3.41 3.58
C GLN A 117 18.20 3.88 2.18
N SER A 118 18.78 4.98 1.71
CA SER A 118 18.46 5.56 0.41
C SER A 118 18.95 4.68 -0.73
N LEU A 119 18.11 4.49 -1.75
CA LEU A 119 18.51 3.89 -3.02
C LEU A 119 18.95 4.96 -4.00
N ASN A 120 19.75 4.55 -4.98
CA ASN A 120 20.04 5.37 -6.15
C ASN A 120 18.78 5.46 -7.04
N SER A 121 17.95 6.45 -6.75
CA SER A 121 16.64 6.63 -7.37
C SER A 121 16.66 7.76 -8.40
N SER A 122 15.76 7.70 -9.36
CA SER A 122 15.49 8.78 -10.30
C SER A 122 14.02 9.16 -10.26
N VAL A 123 13.73 10.46 -10.37
CA VAL A 123 12.37 11.01 -10.36
C VAL A 123 11.99 11.49 -11.75
N ASN A 124 10.74 11.19 -12.16
CA ASN A 124 10.13 11.74 -13.36
C ASN A 124 8.98 12.67 -12.95
N THR A 125 9.28 13.96 -12.80
CA THR A 125 8.32 14.98 -12.36
C THR A 125 7.24 15.32 -13.40
N THR A 126 7.42 14.88 -14.65
CA THR A 126 6.42 15.06 -15.71
C THR A 126 5.35 13.98 -15.63
N ALA A 127 5.78 12.72 -15.43
CA ALA A 127 4.90 11.57 -15.36
C ALA A 127 4.43 11.22 -13.93
N GLY A 128 5.05 11.80 -12.90
CA GLY A 128 4.65 11.60 -11.49
C GLY A 128 5.07 10.23 -10.95
N TYR A 129 6.34 9.85 -11.08
CA TYR A 129 6.85 8.64 -10.44
C TYR A 129 8.31 8.74 -10.03
N VAL A 130 8.69 7.96 -9.03
CA VAL A 130 10.08 7.70 -8.63
C VAL A 130 10.40 6.25 -8.93
N TRP A 131 11.63 5.95 -9.36
CA TRP A 131 12.02 4.57 -9.62
C TRP A 131 13.46 4.30 -9.17
N ALA A 132 13.74 3.03 -8.86
CA ALA A 132 15.07 2.56 -8.47
C ALA A 132 15.26 1.09 -8.89
N GLU A 133 16.52 0.69 -9.10
CA GLU A 133 16.90 -0.71 -9.19
C GLU A 133 17.05 -1.28 -7.77
N LEU A 134 16.51 -2.48 -7.54
CA LEU A 134 16.52 -3.17 -6.24
C LEU A 134 17.54 -4.30 -6.23
N SER A 135 18.23 -4.46 -5.11
CA SER A 135 19.17 -5.58 -4.88
C SER A 135 18.55 -6.74 -4.09
N HIS A 136 17.42 -6.49 -3.45
CA HIS A 136 16.64 -7.42 -2.63
C HIS A 136 15.22 -6.86 -2.54
N PHE A 137 14.26 -7.68 -2.09
CA PHE A 137 12.90 -7.26 -1.77
C PHE A 137 12.79 -6.87 -0.29
N SER A 138 11.95 -5.88 0.02
CA SER A 138 11.82 -5.28 1.35
C SER A 138 10.58 -4.38 1.41
N THR A 139 10.45 -3.64 2.51
CA THR A 139 9.59 -2.47 2.61
C THR A 139 10.32 -1.24 2.07
N TYR A 140 9.66 -0.52 1.18
CA TYR A 140 10.14 0.72 0.58
C TYR A 140 9.31 1.91 1.02
N GLY A 141 9.90 3.09 0.98
CA GLY A 141 9.24 4.34 1.28
C GLY A 141 9.79 5.47 0.41
N VAL A 142 8.93 6.43 0.09
CA VAL A 142 9.31 7.61 -0.70
C VAL A 142 9.51 8.80 0.22
N PHE A 143 10.68 9.43 0.14
CA PHE A 143 11.05 10.58 0.96
C PHE A 143 11.73 11.66 0.11
N GLY A 144 11.62 12.92 0.53
CA GLY A 144 12.30 14.05 -0.11
C GLY A 144 12.74 15.12 0.89
N GLU A 145 13.37 16.17 0.38
CA GLU A 145 13.68 17.38 1.14
C GLU A 145 12.44 18.25 1.24
N GLN A 146 12.27 18.93 2.36
CA GLN A 146 11.26 19.97 2.49
C GLN A 146 11.60 21.14 1.55
N LYS A 147 10.59 21.76 0.92
CA LYS A 147 10.79 22.99 0.17
C LYS A 147 11.33 24.07 1.11
N GLU A 148 12.41 24.72 0.72
CA GLU A 148 12.85 25.94 1.41
C GLU A 148 11.81 27.02 1.17
N ASP A 149 11.23 27.56 2.24
CA ASP A 149 10.40 28.75 2.14
C ASP A 149 11.27 29.90 1.62
N ALA A 150 10.83 30.54 0.53
CA ALA A 150 11.47 31.77 0.08
C ALA A 150 11.46 32.77 1.25
N PRO A 151 12.56 33.51 1.50
CA PRO A 151 12.59 34.49 2.57
C PRO A 151 11.45 35.49 2.37
N ALA A 152 10.58 35.59 3.38
CA ALA A 152 9.45 36.50 3.36
C ALA A 152 9.97 37.95 3.23
N GLU A 153 9.86 38.53 2.05
CA GLU A 153 10.00 39.97 1.90
C GLU A 153 8.87 40.65 2.69
N SER A 154 9.27 41.42 3.70
CA SER A 154 8.37 42.20 4.53
C SER A 154 7.75 43.34 3.72
N SER A 155 6.67 43.06 2.98
CA SER A 155 5.82 44.10 2.41
C SER A 155 4.76 44.52 3.43
N SER A 156 5.07 45.58 4.17
CA SER A 156 4.11 46.38 4.92
C SER A 156 3.09 47.04 3.97
N SER A 157 1.80 46.70 4.09
CA SER A 157 0.66 47.52 3.64
C SER A 157 -0.62 46.96 4.28
N SER A 158 -1.07 47.50 5.41
CA SER A 158 -1.95 48.68 5.55
C SER A 158 -3.40 48.44 5.08
N GLY A 159 -4.25 48.04 6.03
CA GLY A 159 -5.56 48.66 6.30
C GLY A 159 -6.70 48.55 5.28
N GLY A 160 -7.78 47.87 5.67
CA GLY A 160 -9.10 48.00 5.02
C GLY A 160 -10.17 47.14 5.66
N SER A 161 -11.03 47.76 6.47
CA SER A 161 -12.16 47.18 7.22
C SER A 161 -13.47 47.70 6.65
N PHE A 162 -14.38 46.84 6.17
CA PHE A 162 -15.83 47.11 5.96
C PHE A 162 -16.56 45.75 5.89
N GLY A 163 -17.52 45.44 6.79
CA GLY A 163 -18.98 45.62 6.61
C GLY A 163 -19.58 44.43 5.83
N GLY A 164 -20.42 43.53 6.36
CA GLY A 164 -21.70 43.75 7.02
C GLY A 164 -22.84 43.30 6.08
N GLY A 165 -23.76 42.44 6.56
CA GLY A 165 -25.07 42.21 5.94
C GLY A 165 -25.31 40.81 5.39
N GLY A 166 -26.13 40.03 6.10
CA GLY A 166 -26.67 38.76 5.61
C GLY A 166 -27.89 38.93 4.71
N ASN A 167 -28.25 37.84 4.03
CA ASN A 167 -29.61 37.54 3.62
C ASN A 167 -29.78 36.04 3.35
N VAL A 168 -30.74 35.47 4.07
CA VAL A 168 -31.35 34.15 3.84
C VAL A 168 -32.15 34.21 2.55
N TRP A 169 -31.94 33.25 1.65
CA TRP A 169 -32.85 32.99 0.53
C TRP A 169 -33.39 31.56 0.64
N THR A 170 -34.69 31.46 0.90
CA THR A 170 -35.46 30.22 0.91
C THR A 170 -36.55 30.28 -0.16
N ILE A 171 -37.01 29.07 -0.54
CA ILE A 171 -38.28 28.73 -1.22
C ILE A 171 -38.18 28.69 -2.78
N PRO A 172 -38.82 27.74 -3.52
CA PRO A 172 -39.80 26.71 -3.13
C PRO A 172 -39.51 25.25 -3.54
N THR A 173 -40.07 24.35 -2.75
CA THR A 173 -40.39 22.95 -3.07
C THR A 173 -41.48 22.86 -4.13
N LYS A 174 -41.25 22.03 -5.16
CA LYS A 174 -42.26 21.63 -6.16
C LYS A 174 -42.61 20.16 -5.95
N LYS A 175 -43.87 19.90 -5.56
CA LYS A 175 -44.52 18.58 -5.57
C LYS A 175 -44.66 18.09 -7.02
N THR A 176 -44.38 16.81 -7.26
CA THR A 176 -44.78 16.02 -8.44
C THR A 176 -44.79 14.57 -7.96
N GLN A 177 -45.96 14.09 -7.52
CA GLN A 177 -46.91 13.24 -8.25
C GLN A 177 -46.51 11.76 -8.18
N GLU A 178 -47.21 11.03 -7.30
CA GLU A 178 -47.27 9.58 -7.25
C GLU A 178 -47.80 9.05 -8.59
N VAL A 179 -47.06 8.11 -9.16
CA VAL A 179 -47.55 7.18 -10.17
C VAL A 179 -47.76 5.86 -9.44
N GLU A 180 -49.00 5.43 -9.43
CA GLU A 180 -49.48 4.14 -8.95
C GLU A 180 -49.02 3.06 -9.94
N GLU A 181 -48.11 2.19 -9.51
CA GLU A 181 -47.61 1.07 -10.32
C GLU A 181 -48.19 -0.24 -9.76
N GLU A 182 -48.81 -1.01 -10.63
CA GLU A 182 -49.51 -2.26 -10.33
C GLU A 182 -48.57 -3.33 -9.74
N VAL A 183 -48.98 -3.88 -8.60
CA VAL A 183 -48.35 -5.03 -7.95
C VAL A 183 -48.67 -6.31 -8.73
N VAL A 184 -47.72 -6.73 -9.58
CA VAL A 184 -47.69 -8.09 -10.11
C VAL A 184 -47.08 -9.01 -9.04
N LYS A 185 -47.87 -9.98 -8.56
CA LYS A 185 -47.42 -10.99 -7.60
C LYS A 185 -46.47 -11.97 -8.28
N GLU A 186 -45.20 -11.84 -7.97
CA GLU A 186 -44.16 -12.84 -8.23
C GLU A 186 -44.27 -13.97 -7.18
N PRO A 187 -44.17 -15.26 -7.56
CA PRO A 187 -44.26 -16.36 -6.62
C PRO A 187 -43.01 -16.44 -5.73
N GLU A 188 -43.20 -16.54 -4.40
CA GLU A 188 -42.17 -16.92 -3.43
C GLU A 188 -41.55 -18.26 -3.84
N ILE A 189 -40.33 -18.20 -4.38
CA ILE A 189 -39.42 -19.33 -4.44
C ILE A 189 -38.64 -19.28 -3.12
N ALA A 190 -38.80 -20.31 -2.29
CA ALA A 190 -38.03 -20.46 -1.08
C ALA A 190 -36.54 -20.53 -1.44
N GLU A 191 -35.78 -19.47 -1.13
CA GLU A 191 -34.33 -19.51 -1.14
C GLU A 191 -33.87 -20.48 -0.06
N GLU A 192 -33.36 -21.62 -0.51
CA GLU A 192 -32.64 -22.57 0.32
C GLU A 192 -31.32 -21.87 0.71
N GLU A 193 -31.25 -21.35 1.94
CA GLU A 193 -30.04 -20.72 2.47
C GLU A 193 -28.89 -21.71 2.36
N LYS A 194 -27.97 -21.47 1.41
CA LYS A 194 -26.70 -22.18 1.35
C LYS A 194 -25.94 -21.89 2.64
N GLN A 195 -26.00 -22.82 3.59
CA GLN A 195 -25.07 -22.85 4.70
C GLN A 195 -23.68 -23.11 4.14
N CYS A 196 -22.88 -22.05 4.06
CA CYS A 196 -21.47 -22.18 3.70
C CYS A 196 -20.67 -22.56 4.96
N SER A 197 -19.59 -23.30 4.77
CA SER A 197 -18.72 -23.82 5.81
C SER A 197 -17.36 -23.15 5.76
N TYR A 198 -16.84 -22.76 6.93
CA TYR A 198 -15.49 -22.26 7.10
C TYR A 198 -14.62 -23.36 7.69
N SER A 199 -13.48 -23.65 7.08
CA SER A 199 -12.50 -24.59 7.59
C SER A 199 -11.12 -23.96 7.45
N LEU A 200 -10.52 -23.54 8.55
CA LEU A 200 -9.23 -22.85 8.56
C LEU A 200 -8.13 -23.78 9.04
N SER A 201 -7.06 -23.89 8.25
CA SER A 201 -5.84 -24.58 8.63
C SER A 201 -4.65 -23.61 8.59
N VAL A 202 -3.71 -23.79 9.53
CA VAL A 202 -2.50 -22.96 9.66
C VAL A 202 -1.28 -23.86 9.53
N GLU A 203 -0.46 -23.59 8.52
CA GLU A 203 0.79 -24.30 8.28
C GLU A 203 1.97 -23.45 8.76
N LEU A 204 2.69 -23.97 9.77
CA LEU A 204 3.93 -23.38 10.29
C LEU A 204 5.14 -24.25 9.89
N PRO A 205 6.35 -23.68 9.77
CA PRO A 205 7.55 -24.44 9.49
C PRO A 205 7.83 -25.47 10.59
N GLU A 206 8.46 -26.60 10.23
CA GLU A 206 8.77 -27.69 11.16
C GLU A 206 9.63 -27.27 12.37
N LYS A 207 10.35 -26.15 12.25
CA LYS A 207 11.17 -25.58 13.32
C LYS A 207 10.86 -24.10 13.45
N VAL A 208 10.34 -23.73 14.60
CA VAL A 208 10.10 -22.35 14.98
C VAL A 208 11.15 -21.95 16.02
N SER A 209 11.99 -20.97 15.66
CA SER A 209 13.01 -20.38 16.54
C SER A 209 12.51 -19.00 16.97
N PHE A 210 12.48 -18.76 18.27
CA PHE A 210 12.08 -17.47 18.87
C PHE A 210 13.32 -16.77 19.45
N VAL A 211 14.40 -16.69 18.67
CA VAL A 211 15.50 -15.78 18.99
C VAL A 211 15.04 -14.37 18.61
N GLU A 212 15.44 -13.34 19.36
CA GLU A 212 14.91 -11.94 19.36
C GLU A 212 14.81 -11.23 17.99
N THR A 213 15.21 -11.85 16.88
CA THR A 213 15.16 -11.29 15.52
C THR A 213 14.52 -12.21 14.45
N ASP A 214 14.08 -13.41 14.81
CA ASP A 214 13.56 -14.36 13.82
C ASP A 214 12.07 -14.09 13.53
N THR A 215 11.74 -13.80 12.27
CA THR A 215 10.36 -13.73 11.80
C THR A 215 9.89 -15.12 11.39
N VAL A 216 8.73 -15.54 11.91
CA VAL A 216 8.12 -16.83 11.58
C VAL A 216 6.97 -16.58 10.62
N SER A 217 7.13 -17.02 9.37
CA SER A 217 6.07 -16.97 8.36
C SER A 217 5.26 -18.27 8.39
N GLY A 218 3.94 -18.16 8.23
CA GLY A 218 3.03 -19.30 8.10
C GLY A 218 1.97 -19.01 7.04
N VAL A 219 1.34 -20.08 6.54
CA VAL A 219 0.26 -19.98 5.55
C VAL A 219 -1.06 -20.29 6.24
N ILE A 220 -2.05 -19.42 6.05
CA ILE A 220 -3.43 -19.67 6.45
C ILE A 220 -4.17 -20.15 5.21
N LYS A 221 -4.78 -21.33 5.28
CA LYS A 221 -5.63 -21.88 4.21
C LYS A 221 -7.07 -21.90 4.69
N ASN A 222 -7.98 -21.50 3.80
CA ASN A 222 -9.40 -21.74 3.94
C ASN A 222 -9.77 -22.93 3.06
N ASP A 223 -9.97 -24.09 3.69
CA ASP A 223 -10.46 -25.32 3.08
C ASP A 223 -12.01 -25.34 3.03
N GLY A 224 -12.65 -24.26 3.46
CA GLY A 224 -14.09 -24.04 3.36
C GLY A 224 -14.54 -23.56 1.98
N ASP A 225 -15.85 -23.42 1.81
CA ASP A 225 -16.51 -23.01 0.56
C ASP A 225 -17.03 -21.57 0.57
N CYS A 226 -16.83 -20.85 1.68
CA CYS A 226 -17.09 -19.40 1.77
C CYS A 226 -15.81 -18.60 1.50
N ASP A 227 -15.97 -17.40 0.94
CA ASP A 227 -14.90 -16.39 0.94
C ASP A 227 -14.68 -15.82 2.35
N LEU A 228 -13.45 -15.43 2.66
CA LEU A 228 -13.10 -14.79 3.92
C LEU A 228 -12.90 -13.30 3.71
N ASP A 229 -13.81 -12.49 4.25
CA ASP A 229 -13.68 -11.03 4.18
C ASP A 229 -12.57 -10.50 5.09
N LYS A 230 -12.31 -11.18 6.22
CA LYS A 230 -11.31 -10.77 7.20
C LYS A 230 -10.80 -11.94 8.02
N VAL A 231 -9.48 -11.99 8.21
CA VAL A 231 -8.82 -12.91 9.14
C VAL A 231 -8.06 -12.11 10.19
N SER A 232 -8.23 -12.48 11.45
CA SER A 232 -7.49 -11.88 12.57
C SER A 232 -6.76 -13.00 13.31
N LEU A 233 -5.45 -12.87 13.41
CA LEU A 233 -4.61 -13.75 14.22
C LEU A 233 -4.23 -13.04 15.52
N SER A 234 -4.35 -13.75 16.63
CA SER A 234 -3.90 -13.29 17.94
C SER A 234 -3.03 -14.37 18.56
N LEU A 235 -1.85 -13.98 19.05
CA LEU A 235 -1.00 -14.88 19.81
C LEU A 235 -1.58 -15.11 21.20
N HIS A 236 -1.53 -16.36 21.65
CA HIS A 236 -1.91 -16.70 23.02
C HIS A 236 -0.90 -16.09 24.01
N LYS A 237 -1.38 -15.66 25.17
CA LYS A 237 -0.59 -14.94 26.19
C LYS A 237 0.69 -15.67 26.59
N GLU A 238 0.64 -17.00 26.64
CA GLU A 238 1.79 -17.84 26.99
C GLU A 238 2.95 -17.77 25.97
N LEU A 239 2.65 -17.43 24.70
CA LEU A 239 3.67 -17.17 23.68
C LEU A 239 4.17 -15.72 23.72
N THR A 240 3.34 -14.79 24.20
CA THR A 240 3.75 -13.39 24.39
C THR A 240 4.76 -13.23 25.52
N ASP A 241 4.68 -14.07 26.56
CA ASP A 241 5.63 -14.07 27.69
C ASP A 241 7.01 -14.68 27.33
N LEU A 242 7.15 -15.26 26.14
CA LEU A 242 8.40 -15.86 25.62
C LEU A 242 9.16 -14.93 24.65
N VAL A 243 8.58 -13.79 24.27
CA VAL A 243 9.16 -12.78 23.36
C VAL A 243 9.53 -11.53 24.16
#